data_AF-A0A1E4B416-F1
#
_entry.id   AF-A0A1E4B416-F1
#
_cell.length_a   1.000
_cell.length_b   1.000
_cell.length_c   1.000
_cell.angle_alpha   90.00
_cell.angle_beta   90.00
_cell.angle_gamma   90.00
#
_symmetry.space_group_name_H-M   'P 1'
#
loop_
_entity.id
_entity.type
_entity.pdbx_description
1 polymer ?
#
loop_
_entity_poly.entity_id
_entity_poly.type
_entity_poly.pdbx_seq_one_letter_code
_entity_poly.pdbx_strand_id
1 'polypeptide(L)' 'MTLAEMQIALPVLSTISLLSAAWLVLHARDVVILLKPWLPWLDPGKGRRLATARQTCAAITVFGFSFVAETWIVVRAALG' A
#
# COMPACT_ATOMS: atom_id res chain seq x y z
N MET A 1 -19.00 0.61 -15.22
CA MET A 1 -17.59 0.90 -15.56
C MET A 1 -17.33 0.22 -16.88
N THR A 2 -16.93 0.97 -17.90
CA THR A 2 -16.70 0.46 -19.25
C THR A 2 -15.37 -0.29 -19.33
N LEU A 3 -15.16 -1.09 -20.37
CA LEU A 3 -13.88 -1.78 -20.60
C LEU A 3 -12.71 -0.78 -20.68
N ALA A 4 -12.91 0.35 -21.36
CA ALA A 4 -11.91 1.40 -21.49
C ALA A 4 -11.55 2.02 -20.11
N GLU A 5 -12.55 2.26 -19.26
CA GLU A 5 -12.30 2.75 -17.89
C GLU A 5 -11.51 1.73 -17.06
N MET A 6 -11.76 0.42 -17.21
CA MET A 6 -11.01 -0.64 -16.52
C MET A 6 -9.57 -0.72 -16.98
N GLN A 7 -9.34 -0.61 -18.29
CA GLN A 7 -8.01 -0.63 -18.89
C GLN A 7 -7.13 0.55 -18.45
N ILE A 8 -7.73 1.67 -18.03
CA ILE A 8 -6.99 2.82 -17.49
C ILE A 8 -6.85 2.70 -15.97
N ALA A 9 -7.94 2.37 -15.26
CA ALA A 9 -7.95 2.34 -13.81
C ALA A 9 -7.02 1.26 -13.24
N LEU A 10 -7.01 0.06 -13.83
CA LEU A 10 -6.18 -1.04 -13.34
C LEU A 10 -4.68 -0.68 -13.37
N PRO A 11 -4.06 -0.31 -14.50
CA PRO A 11 -2.63 0.04 -14.52
C PRO A 11 -2.26 1.18 -13.57
N VAL A 12 -3.12 2.20 -13.44
CA VAL A 12 -2.88 3.32 -12.52
C VAL A 12 -2.87 2.84 -11.07
N LEU A 13 -3.88 2.08 -10.65
CA LEU A 13 -3.97 1.54 -9.30
C LEU A 13 -2.84 0.55 -9.01
N SER A 14 -2.52 -0.35 -9.95
CA SER A 14 -1.39 -1.27 -9.84
C SER A 14 -0.07 -0.52 -9.68
N THR A 15 0.16 0.54 -10.46
CA THR A 15 1.38 1.35 -10.38
C THR A 15 1.49 2.06 -9.04
N ILE A 16 0.42 2.69 -8.57
CA ILE A 16 0.39 3.36 -7.26
C ILE A 16 0.63 2.34 -6.14
N SER A 17 -0.01 1.18 -6.21
CA SER A 17 0.16 0.08 -5.27
C SER A 17 1.63 -0.39 -5.23
N LEU A 18 2.25 -0.65 -6.39
CA LEU A 18 3.64 -1.07 -6.51
C LEU A 18 4.62 -0.02 -5.96
N LEU A 19 4.45 1.25 -6.33
CA LEU A 19 5.31 2.34 -5.85
C LEU A 19 5.17 2.53 -4.33
N SER A 20 3.96 2.45 -3.81
CA SER A 20 3.71 2.54 -2.37
C SER A 20 4.31 1.35 -1.62
N ALA A 21 4.17 0.13 -2.16
CA ALA A 21 4.77 -1.07 -1.60
C ALA A 21 6.30 -0.98 -1.58
N ALA A 22 6.93 -0.56 -2.69
CA ALA A 22 8.37 -0.36 -2.75
C ALA A 22 8.83 0.68 -1.72
N TRP A 23 8.10 1.79 -1.59
CA TRP A 23 8.38 2.81 -0.58
C TRP A 23 8.28 2.24 0.84
N LEU A 24 7.23 1.47 1.14
CA LEU A 24 7.02 0.85 2.46
C LEU A 24 8.13 -0.15 2.81
N VAL A 25 8.61 -0.92 1.83
CA VAL A 25 9.74 -1.84 2.01
C VAL A 25 11.03 -1.07 2.33
N LEU A 26 11.30 0.03 1.62
CA LEU A 26 12.44 0.91 1.92
C LEU A 26 12.34 1.56 3.31
N HIS A 27 11.13 1.73 3.82
CA HIS A 27 10.83 2.31 5.14
C HIS A 27 10.33 1.26 6.14
N ALA A 28 10.72 -0.01 5.97
CA ALA A 28 10.20 -1.12 6.79
C ALA A 28 10.36 -0.88 8.30
N ARG A 29 11.48 -0.26 8.72
CA ARG A 29 11.69 0.15 10.11
C ARG A 29 10.58 1.07 10.62
N ASP A 30 10.23 2.09 9.84
CA ASP A 30 9.26 3.11 10.22
C ASP A 30 7.84 2.52 10.26
N VAL A 31 7.56 1.59 9.33
CA VAL A 31 6.34 0.77 9.32
C VAL A 31 6.24 -0.08 10.58
N VAL A 32 7.31 -0.79 10.96
CA VAL A 32 7.32 -1.62 12.17
C VAL A 32 7.12 -0.77 13.42
N ILE A 33 7.78 0.39 13.53
CA ILE A 33 7.58 1.31 14.66
C ILE A 33 6.11 1.73 14.76
N LEU A 34 5.48 2.04 13.63
CA LEU A 34 4.08 2.43 13.58
C LEU A 34 3.14 1.28 13.99
N LEU A 35 3.44 0.04 13.57
CA LEU A 35 2.63 -1.14 13.86
C LEU A 35 2.86 -1.75 15.25
N LYS A 36 3.95 -1.36 15.93
CA LYS A 36 4.35 -1.91 17.23
C LYS A 36 3.26 -1.93 18.31
N PRO A 37 2.36 -0.91 18.43
CA PRO A 37 1.25 -0.97 19.39
C PRO A 37 0.29 -2.14 19.17
N TRP A 38 0.18 -2.63 17.93
CA TRP A 38 -0.70 -3.72 17.53
C TRP A 38 0.03 -5.06 17.45
N LEU A 39 1.32 -5.02 17.11
CA LEU A 39 2.18 -6.19 16.90
C LEU A 39 3.47 -6.04 17.73
N PRO A 40 3.38 -6.22 19.06
CA PRO A 40 4.49 -5.90 19.98
C PRO A 40 5.73 -6.78 19.80
N TRP A 41 5.58 -7.97 19.21
CA TRP A 41 6.69 -8.88 18.89
C TRP A 41 7.55 -8.43 17.71
N LEU A 42 7.15 -7.41 16.95
CA LEU A 42 7.97 -6.88 15.87
C LEU A 42 9.13 -6.05 16.42
N ASP A 43 10.35 -6.41 15.99
CA ASP A 43 11.56 -5.64 16.21
C ASP A 43 11.85 -4.76 14.98
N PRO A 44 11.83 -3.41 15.10
CA PRO A 44 12.21 -2.52 14.00
C PRO A 44 13.70 -2.61 13.62
N GLY A 45 14.52 -3.38 14.37
CA GLY A 45 15.93 -3.58 14.10
C GLY A 45 16.78 -2.35 14.42
N LYS A 46 18.00 -2.29 13.89
CA LYS A 46 18.96 -1.19 14.07
C LYS A 46 18.96 -0.27 12.84
N GLY A 47 19.20 1.03 13.03
CA GLY A 47 19.20 2.01 11.93
C GLY A 47 18.52 3.34 12.28
N ARG A 48 18.50 4.26 11.31
CA ARG A 48 17.86 5.58 11.43
C ARG A 48 16.43 5.52 10.91
N ARG A 49 15.55 6.28 11.56
CA ARG A 49 14.20 6.57 11.07
C ARG A 49 14.29 7.42 9.79
N LEU A 50 13.65 7.00 8.70
CA LEU A 50 13.74 7.69 7.40
C LEU A 50 12.51 8.56 7.13
N ALA A 51 11.34 8.17 7.66
CA ALA A 51 10.08 8.87 7.48
C ALA A 51 9.33 9.10 8.80
N THR A 52 8.47 10.11 8.79
CA THR A 52 7.53 10.38 9.88
C THR A 52 6.40 9.35 9.91
N ALA A 53 5.73 9.21 11.07
CA ALA A 53 4.57 8.33 11.21
C ALA A 53 3.47 8.73 10.23
N ARG A 54 3.27 10.04 10.04
CA ARG A 54 2.28 10.57 9.10
C ARG A 54 2.56 10.14 7.65
N GLN A 55 3.81 10.25 7.19
CA GLN A 55 4.20 9.79 5.84
C GLN A 55 4.02 8.29 5.69
N THR A 56 4.40 7.53 6.72
CA THR A 56 4.25 6.06 6.72
C THR A 56 2.78 5.65 6.67
N CYS A 57 1.92 6.25 7.50
CA CYS A 57 0.48 6.06 7.44
C CYS A 57 -0.08 6.42 6.06
N ALA A 58 0.34 7.54 5.48
CA ALA A 58 -0.12 7.95 4.14
C ALA A 58 0.23 6.90 3.09
N ALA A 59 1.46 6.37 3.08
CA ALA A 59 1.88 5.33 2.15
C ALA A 59 1.12 4.01 2.35
N ILE A 60 0.89 3.58 3.60
CA ILE A 60 0.07 2.40 3.91
C ILE A 60 -1.36 2.58 3.40
N THR A 61 -1.94 3.75 3.65
CA THR A 61 -3.30 4.07 3.22
C THR A 61 -3.43 4.10 1.70
N VAL A 62 -2.50 4.76 1.01
CA VAL A 62 -2.48 4.81 -0.47
C VAL A 62 -2.31 3.42 -1.06
N PHE A 63 -1.40 2.61 -0.51
CA PHE A 63 -1.24 1.20 -0.89
C PHE A 63 -2.55 0.42 -0.72
N GLY A 64 -3.14 0.47 0.47
CA GLY A 64 -4.37 -0.27 0.79
C GLY A 64 -5.55 0.12 -0.11
N PHE A 65 -5.80 1.42 -0.31
CA PHE A 65 -6.87 1.87 -1.19
C PHE A 65 -6.63 1.44 -2.64
N SER A 66 -5.40 1.56 -3.13
CA SER A 66 -5.08 1.21 -4.52
C SER A 66 -5.27 -0.28 -4.75
N PHE A 67 -4.76 -1.11 -3.85
CA PHE A 67 -4.88 -2.57 -3.91
C PHE A 67 -6.33 -3.05 -3.79
N VAL A 68 -7.11 -2.49 -2.87
CA VAL A 68 -8.53 -2.84 -2.70
C VAL A 68 -9.34 -2.43 -3.92
N ALA A 69 -9.13 -1.22 -4.46
CA ALA A 69 -9.82 -0.76 -5.65
C ALA A 69 -9.49 -1.61 -6.88
N GLU A 70 -8.21 -1.95 -7.07
CA GLU A 70 -7.76 -2.87 -8.12
C GLU A 70 -8.43 -4.24 -7.99
N THR A 71 -8.38 -4.84 -6.80
CA THR A 71 -9.00 -6.15 -6.52
C THR A 71 -10.50 -6.12 -6.80
N TRP A 72 -11.20 -5.06 -6.38
CA TRP A 72 -12.62 -4.89 -6.63
C TRP A 72 -12.95 -4.83 -8.13
N ILE A 73 -12.16 -4.08 -8.91
CA ILE A 73 -12.35 -4.00 -10.36
C ILE A 73 -12.15 -5.37 -11.01
N VAL A 74 -11.11 -6.11 -10.62
CA VAL A 74 -10.83 -7.46 -11.13
C VAL A 74 -11.97 -8.42 -10.78
N VAL A 75 -12.43 -8.44 -9.53
CA VAL A 75 -13.54 -9.30 -9.08
C VAL A 75 -14.80 -8.98 -9.85
N ARG A 76 -15.14 -7.70 -10.02
CA ARG A 76 -16.32 -7.29 -10.80
C ARG A 76 -16.19 -7.74 -12.25
N ALA A 77 -15.04 -7.53 -12.88
CA ALA A 77 -14.80 -7.97 -14.25
C ALA A 77 -14.92 -9.50 -14.42
N ALA A 78 -14.59 -10.27 -13.39
CA ALA A 78 -14.72 -11.73 -13.40
C ALA A 78 -16.16 -12.23 -13.16
N LEU A 79 -16.99 -11.47 -12.44
CA LEU A 79 -18.36 -11.85 -12.08
C LEU A 79 -19.45 -11.35 -13.05
N GLY A 80 -19.14 -10.34 -13.89
CA GLY A 80 -20.06 -9.75 -14.87
C GLY A 80 -20.85 -8.56 -14.35
#